data_AF-A0A520GUY4-F1
#
_entry.id   AF-A0A520GUY4-F1
#
_cell.length_a   1.000
_cell.length_b   1.000
_cell.length_c   1.000
_cell.angle_alpha   90.00
_cell.angle_beta   90.00
_cell.angle_gamma   90.00
#
_symmetry.space_group_name_H-M   'P 1'
#
loop_
_entity.id
_entity.type
_entity.pdbx_description
1 polymer ?
#
loop_
_entity_poly.entity_id
_entity_poly.type
_entity_poly.pdbx_seq_one_letter_code
_entity_poly.pdbx_strand_id
1 'polypeptide(L)'
;VISIPGDSMITLDLGHKAVAAESELTKRVTFINAPEARILSQSEEHLVLEVGKGHAFHIGDVLYGLPKHICPTVALYDRAATVSANRFTDVWKISSRNRIINI
;
A
#
# COMPACT_ATOMS: atom_id res chain seq x y z
N VAL A 1 9.55 -0.89 3.28
CA VAL A 1 9.91 -2.04 4.13
C VAL A 1 10.26 -1.54 5.51
N ILE A 2 9.54 -2.00 6.53
CA ILE A 2 9.74 -1.57 7.92
C ILE A 2 10.32 -2.66 8.82
N SER A 3 10.28 -3.93 8.38
CA SER A 3 10.83 -5.07 9.12
C SER A 3 11.09 -6.25 8.17
N ILE A 4 12.03 -7.12 8.54
CA ILE A 4 12.37 -8.38 7.85
C ILE A 4 12.24 -9.51 8.89
N PRO A 5 11.03 -10.08 9.08
CA PRO A 5 10.78 -11.05 10.15
C PRO A 5 11.31 -12.47 9.87
N GLY A 6 11.95 -12.71 8.73
CA GLY A 6 12.61 -13.97 8.39
C GLY A 6 13.26 -13.91 7.00
N ASP A 7 13.98 -14.97 6.63
CA ASP A 7 14.86 -15.00 5.44
C ASP A 7 14.16 -14.81 4.08
N SER A 8 12.84 -14.90 4.04
CA SER A 8 12.03 -14.80 2.81
C SER A 8 10.82 -13.89 2.95
N MET A 9 10.77 -13.05 4.00
CA MET A 9 9.62 -12.23 4.32
C MET A 9 10.01 -10.80 4.62
N ILE A 10 9.18 -9.87 4.16
CA ILE A 10 9.28 -8.46 4.49
C ILE A 10 7.93 -7.94 4.99
N THR A 11 7.97 -6.95 5.86
CA THR A 11 6.78 -6.25 6.35
C THR A 11 6.78 -4.82 5.82
N LEU A 12 5.61 -4.39 5.35
CA LEU A 12 5.31 -3.03 4.90
C LEU A 12 4.35 -2.33 5.87
N ASP A 13 4.43 -1.01 5.90
CA ASP A 13 3.49 -0.07 6.52
C ASP A 13 2.24 0.14 5.63
N LEU A 14 1.68 -0.96 5.12
CA LEU A 14 0.56 -0.94 4.16
C LEU A 14 -0.64 -1.77 4.66
N GLY A 15 -1.06 -1.53 5.90
CA GLY A 15 -2.25 -2.18 6.49
C GLY A 15 -3.58 -1.76 5.86
N HIS A 16 -4.69 -2.21 6.43
CA HIS A 16 -6.02 -1.91 5.91
C HIS A 16 -6.47 -0.45 6.10
N LYS A 17 -5.74 0.34 6.91
CA LYS A 17 -5.88 1.80 6.93
C LYS A 17 -5.20 2.52 5.77
N ALA A 18 -4.35 1.83 5.01
CA ALA A 18 -3.63 2.38 3.87
C ALA A 18 -4.12 1.82 2.52
N VAL A 19 -4.51 0.54 2.47
CA VAL A 19 -5.09 -0.04 1.25
C VAL A 19 -6.30 -0.90 1.59
N ALA A 20 -7.33 -0.80 0.75
CA ALA A 20 -8.60 -1.42 1.04
C ALA A 20 -8.52 -2.96 1.15
N ALA A 21 -9.27 -3.52 2.11
CA ALA A 21 -9.16 -4.91 2.54
C ALA A 21 -10.37 -5.78 2.16
N GLU A 22 -11.32 -5.27 1.38
CA GLU A 22 -12.55 -5.99 1.02
C GLU A 22 -12.33 -7.09 -0.01
N SER A 23 -11.29 -6.97 -0.85
CA SER A 23 -10.93 -7.98 -1.84
C SER A 23 -10.21 -9.17 -1.20
N GLU A 24 -10.18 -10.30 -1.92
CA GLU A 24 -9.33 -11.45 -1.60
C GLU A 24 -7.90 -10.98 -1.30
N LEU A 25 -7.30 -11.48 -0.21
CA LEU A 25 -6.03 -11.00 0.34
C LEU A 25 -4.92 -10.84 -0.71
N THR A 26 -4.74 -11.86 -1.55
CA THR A 26 -3.71 -11.93 -2.60
C THR A 26 -3.94 -10.95 -3.75
N LYS A 27 -5.13 -10.36 -3.84
CA LYS A 27 -5.54 -9.44 -4.91
C LYS A 27 -5.71 -8.01 -4.43
N ARG A 28 -5.40 -7.66 -3.17
CA ARG A 28 -5.66 -6.30 -2.64
C ARG A 28 -4.77 -5.22 -3.25
N VAL A 29 -3.51 -5.56 -3.55
CA VAL A 29 -2.51 -4.65 -4.11
C VAL A 29 -1.51 -5.43 -4.97
N THR A 30 -1.06 -4.83 -6.07
CA THR A 30 0.01 -5.37 -6.93
C THR A 30 1.24 -4.46 -6.85
N PHE A 31 2.41 -5.01 -6.55
CA PHE A 31 3.64 -4.21 -6.42
C PHE A 31 4.41 -4.15 -7.74
N ILE A 32 4.57 -2.95 -8.29
CA ILE A 32 5.19 -2.74 -9.61
C ILE A 32 6.68 -3.12 -9.59
N ASN A 33 7.39 -2.75 -8.52
CA ASN A 33 8.80 -3.04 -8.34
C ASN A 33 9.07 -4.34 -7.54
N ALA A 34 8.03 -5.14 -7.32
CA ALA A 34 8.14 -6.46 -6.69
C ALA A 34 7.04 -7.41 -7.23
N PRO A 35 7.02 -7.69 -8.55
CA PRO A 35 5.91 -8.41 -9.18
C PRO A 35 5.74 -9.85 -8.68
N GLU A 36 6.83 -10.48 -8.25
CA GLU A 36 6.84 -11.86 -7.72
C GLU A 36 6.48 -11.93 -6.23
N ALA A 37 6.33 -10.78 -5.55
CA ALA A 37 6.03 -10.76 -4.12
C ALA A 37 4.58 -11.21 -3.86
N ARG A 38 4.40 -12.12 -2.91
CA ARG A 38 3.09 -12.67 -2.56
C ARG A 38 2.62 -12.19 -1.19
N ILE A 39 1.39 -11.70 -1.13
CA ILE A 39 0.78 -11.25 0.12
C ILE A 39 0.47 -12.45 1.01
N LEU A 40 1.04 -12.46 2.23
CA LEU A 40 0.81 -13.48 3.24
C LEU A 40 -0.28 -13.08 4.24
N SER A 41 -0.28 -11.81 4.67
CA SER A 41 -1.24 -11.29 5.64
C SER A 41 -1.33 -9.77 5.56
N GLN A 42 -2.44 -9.23 6.07
CA GLN A 42 -2.65 -7.79 6.23
C GLN A 42 -3.40 -7.54 7.53
N SER A 43 -2.85 -6.67 8.39
CA SER A 43 -3.46 -6.18 9.62
C SER A 43 -3.90 -4.72 9.46
N GLU A 44 -4.21 -4.03 10.55
CA GLU A 44 -4.60 -2.62 10.56
C GLU A 44 -3.54 -1.69 9.97
N GLU A 45 -2.29 -1.90 10.36
CA GLU A 45 -1.17 -1.02 10.01
C GLU A 45 -0.14 -1.70 9.09
N HIS A 46 -0.15 -3.05 9.00
CA HIS A 46 0.93 -3.80 8.34
C HIS A 46 0.47 -4.76 7.26
N LEU A 47 1.33 -4.99 6.27
CA LEU A 47 1.19 -6.03 5.25
C LEU A 47 2.47 -6.85 5.18
N VAL A 48 2.35 -8.18 5.22
CA VAL A 48 3.50 -9.09 5.12
C VAL A 48 3.56 -9.70 3.72
N LEU A 49 4.72 -9.60 3.10
CA LEU A 49 5.03 -10.19 1.80
C LEU A 49 6.01 -11.35 1.96
N GLU A 50 5.77 -12.40 1.18
CA GLU A 50 6.77 -13.40 0.85
C GLU A 50 7.49 -12.97 -0.44
N VAL A 51 8.82 -12.95 -0.40
CA VAL A 51 9.67 -12.41 -1.47
C VAL A 51 10.78 -13.39 -1.89
N GLY A 52 10.67 -14.65 -1.46
CA GLY A 52 11.69 -15.68 -1.69
C GLY A 52 12.94 -15.51 -0.80
N LYS A 53 13.66 -16.62 -0.59
CA LYS A 53 14.93 -16.60 0.16
C LYS A 53 16.02 -15.85 -0.61
N GLY A 54 16.87 -15.10 0.10
CA GLY A 54 17.99 -14.39 -0.52
C GLY A 54 17.57 -13.14 -1.31
N HIS A 55 16.39 -12.58 -1.01
CA HIS A 55 15.93 -11.33 -1.59
C HIS A 55 16.90 -10.17 -1.31
N ALA A 56 16.88 -9.15 -2.17
CA ALA A 56 17.74 -7.97 -2.03
C ALA A 56 17.10 -6.81 -1.23
N PHE A 57 15.89 -6.98 -0.69
CA PHE A 57 15.23 -5.94 0.09
C PHE A 57 15.90 -5.67 1.44
N HIS A 58 15.99 -4.39 1.78
CA HIS A 58 16.48 -3.87 3.06
C HIS A 58 15.39 -3.06 3.76
N ILE A 59 15.53 -2.88 5.08
CA ILE A 59 14.70 -1.92 5.82
C ILE A 59 14.91 -0.52 5.23
N GLY A 60 13.82 0.20 4.98
CA GLY A 60 13.83 1.51 4.31
C GLY A 60 13.50 1.45 2.81
N ASP A 61 13.57 0.28 2.16
CA ASP A 61 13.23 0.17 0.74
C ASP A 61 11.75 0.52 0.49
N VAL A 62 11.50 1.23 -0.62
CA VAL A 62 10.16 1.68 -1.01
C VAL A 62 9.57 0.72 -2.03
N LEU A 63 8.31 0.34 -1.83
CA LEU A 63 7.53 -0.45 -2.79
C LEU A 63 6.37 0.39 -3.34
N TYR A 64 6.12 0.27 -4.65
CA TYR A 64 5.05 0.96 -5.34
C TYR A 64 3.88 0.01 -5.58
N GLY A 65 2.84 0.14 -4.74
CA GLY A 65 1.63 -0.68 -4.81
C GLY A 65 0.51 -0.04 -5.64
N LEU A 66 -0.09 -0.82 -6.54
CA LEU A 66 -1.33 -0.50 -7.25
C LEU A 66 -2.51 -1.17 -6.54
N PRO A 67 -3.43 -0.40 -5.91
CA PRO A 67 -4.59 -0.98 -5.24
C PRO A 67 -5.55 -1.57 -6.26
N LYS A 68 -6.14 -2.72 -5.94
CA LYS A 68 -7.12 -3.39 -6.81
C LYS A 68 -8.42 -2.63 -6.94
N HIS A 69 -8.89 -2.08 -5.83
CA HIS A 69 -10.11 -1.27 -5.79
C HIS A 69 -9.77 0.14 -5.36
N ILE A 70 -9.83 1.03 -6.34
CA ILE A 70 -9.41 2.43 -6.17
C ILE A 70 -10.35 3.19 -5.24
N CYS A 71 -11.67 3.00 -5.33
CA CYS A 71 -12.66 3.76 -4.59
C CYS A 71 -12.51 3.67 -3.06
N PRO A 72 -12.50 2.48 -2.44
CA PRO A 72 -12.33 2.39 -1.00
C PRO A 72 -10.91 2.76 -0.56
N THR A 73 -9.90 2.53 -1.40
CA THR A 73 -8.51 2.91 -1.07
C THR A 73 -8.38 4.43 -1.01
N VAL A 74 -8.86 5.16 -2.02
CA VAL A 74 -8.84 6.63 -2.04
C VAL A 74 -9.67 7.20 -0.89
N ALA A 75 -10.76 6.54 -0.49
CA ALA A 75 -11.56 6.95 0.66
C ALA A 75 -10.85 6.80 2.03
N LEU A 76 -9.68 6.17 2.11
CA LEU A 76 -8.86 6.14 3.34
C LEU A 76 -8.05 7.42 3.54
N TYR A 77 -7.92 8.26 2.50
CA TYR A 77 -7.04 9.43 2.50
C TYR A 77 -7.82 10.73 2.36
N ASP A 78 -7.35 11.78 3.04
CA ASP A 78 -7.86 13.15 2.89
C ASP A 78 -7.22 13.89 1.71
N ARG A 79 -6.04 13.43 1.29
CA ARG A 79 -5.21 14.08 0.28
C ARG A 79 -4.46 13.05 -0.57
N ALA A 80 -4.16 13.40 -1.81
CA ALA A 80 -3.31 12.62 -2.70
C ALA A 80 -2.09 13.44 -3.11
N ALA A 81 -0.90 12.88 -2.99
CA ALA A 81 0.31 13.48 -3.55
C ALA A 81 0.33 13.28 -5.07
N THR A 82 0.74 14.31 -5.81
CA THR A 82 0.98 14.23 -7.26
C THR A 82 2.47 14.19 -7.52
N VAL A 83 2.85 13.38 -8.52
CA VAL A 83 4.24 13.16 -8.90
C VAL A 83 4.35 13.26 -10.42
N SER A 84 5.33 14.00 -10.91
CA SER A 84 5.66 14.11 -12.33
C SER A 84 7.17 14.18 -12.51
N ALA A 85 7.70 13.49 -13.52
CA ALA A 85 9.14 13.39 -13.78
C ALA A 85 9.96 13.05 -12.52
N ASN A 86 9.51 12.04 -11.77
CA ASN A 86 10.09 11.57 -10.51
C ASN A 86 10.23 12.65 -9.41
N ARG A 87 9.43 13.71 -9.48
CA ARG A 87 9.40 14.78 -8.45
C ARG A 87 7.99 14.96 -7.93
N PHE A 88 7.89 15.16 -6.62
CA PHE A 88 6.67 15.66 -6.01
C PHE A 88 6.32 17.01 -6.62
N THR A 89 5.08 17.16 -7.07
CA THR A 89 4.62 18.38 -7.74
C THR A 89 3.65 19.18 -6.88
N ASP A 90 2.65 18.52 -6.28
CA ASP A 90 1.58 19.17 -5.53
C ASP A 90 0.78 18.13 -4.72
N VAL A 91 -0.21 18.58 -3.95
CA VAL A 91 -1.15 17.75 -3.20
C VAL A 91 -2.58 18.12 -3.55
N TRP A 92 -3.36 17.12 -3.99
CA TRP A 92 -4.78 17.27 -4.24
C TRP A 92 -5.59 16.92 -3.00
N LYS A 93 -6.60 17.74 -2.68
CA LYS A 93 -7.57 17.42 -1.64
C LYS A 93 -8.59 16.42 -2.19
N ILE A 94 -8.82 15.31 -1.47
CA ILE A 94 -9.88 14.35 -1.78
C ILE A 94 -11.18 14.91 -1.18
N SER A 95 -11.84 15.80 -1.93
CA SER A 95 -13.00 16.56 -1.46
C SER A 95 -14.17 15.67 -1.01
N SER A 96 -14.34 14.51 -1.63
CA SER A 96 -15.41 13.55 -1.33
C SER A 96 -15.25 12.82 0.01
N ARG A 97 -14.10 12.93 0.68
CA ARG A 97 -13.86 12.23 1.96
C ARG A 97 -14.62 12.85 3.14
N ASN A 98 -14.83 14.15 3.09
CA ASN A 98 -15.46 14.94 4.16
C ASN A 98 -16.94 15.22 3.85
N ARG A 99 -17.69 14.18 3.49
CA ARG A 99 -19.14 14.31 3.27
C ARG A 99 -19.82 14.49 4.62
N ILE A 100 -20.61 15.56 4.73
CA ILE A 100 -21.50 15.82 5.87
C ILE A 100 -22.91 15.58 5.36
N ILE A 101 -23.70 14.79 6.08
CA ILE A 101 -25.14 14.69 5.83
C ILE A 101 -25.75 15.97 6.41
N ASN A 102 -26.26 16.84 5.53
CA ASN A 102 -27.05 18.01 5.95
C ASN A 102 -28.52 17.60 5.93
N ILE A 103 -29.13 17.48 7.11
CA ILE A 103 -30.58 17.28 7.31
C ILE A 103 -31.14 18.59 7.84
#